data_AF-A0A9D7LWB1-F1
#
_entry.id   AF-A0A9D7LWB1-F1
#
_cell.length_a   1.000
_cell.length_b   1.000
_cell.length_c   1.000
_cell.angle_alpha   90.00
_cell.angle_beta   90.00
_cell.angle_gamma   90.00
#
_symmetry.space_group_name_H-M   'P 1'
#
loop_
_entity.id
_entity.type
_entity.pdbx_description
1 polymer ?
#
loop_
_entity_poly.entity_id
_entity_poly.type
_entity_poly.pdbx_seq_one_letter_code
_entity_poly.pdbx_strand_id
1 'polypeptide(L)'
;MLNPDPKPATESLYEKRQAVFPKAVDGRFRRFKWLVMILTLGVYYLTPWLRWDRGPYAPDQAVLVDMANRRFYMFGIEIWPHEFYFVAGMLIMAGIGLFVITSAVGRAWCGYACPQTVWTDLFQHVDRFVDGDRNAQMRLEAAPWGPQKIARRAVKWTIYLAISFWTGGAWIMYFADAPTLTREFWSGEAAGVAYATVGVLTATTFLLGGFMREQVCVYMCPWPRIQTAMLDEKSLIVTYKDWRGEPRGSVKKAEKNPGGVGDCVDCNQCVNVCPTGYDIRNGPDIRCITCALCIDACDSVMAQVGRPRGLIDYATLDDCKIEREGGHARPVTRALFHTRTLVYVGVWSAIGLALLFALGTRTHIDLTVQKDRNPPYTVQPSGEIRNDYTIKLRNMENRPRPMEVSLVGLEQGVMWSDDMPRDQAARSLKFNVDADQTRPQRIYVVAPQGTKETSFTFALRATDAEGGGDTNEVRFDAPGDE
;
A
#
# COMPACT_ATOMS: atom_id res chain seq x y z
N MET A 1 50.51 -34.19 18.65
CA MET A 1 51.26 -32.95 18.98
C MET A 1 50.34 -31.79 18.70
N LEU A 2 49.91 -31.12 19.77
CA LEU A 2 49.01 -29.97 19.73
C LEU A 2 49.72 -28.81 19.03
N ASN A 3 49.14 -28.32 17.95
CA ASN A 3 49.50 -27.02 17.37
C ASN A 3 49.05 -25.93 18.37
N PRO A 4 49.85 -24.89 18.61
CA PRO A 4 49.49 -23.83 19.55
C PRO A 4 48.20 -23.12 19.10
N ASP A 5 47.34 -22.82 20.07
CA ASP A 5 46.05 -22.17 19.85
C ASP A 5 46.20 -20.89 19.01
N PRO A 6 45.33 -20.66 18.01
CA PRO A 6 45.36 -19.42 17.26
C PRO A 6 45.07 -18.26 18.21
N LYS A 7 45.96 -17.25 18.21
CA LYS A 7 45.74 -15.99 18.92
C LYS A 7 44.33 -15.48 18.58
N PRO A 8 43.54 -15.01 19.57
CA PRO A 8 42.23 -14.47 19.28
C PRO A 8 42.42 -13.31 18.32
N ALA A 9 42.01 -13.50 17.06
CA ALA A 9 41.79 -12.37 16.18
C ALA A 9 40.81 -11.47 16.92
N THR A 10 41.15 -10.20 17.08
CA THR A 10 40.15 -9.19 17.42
C THR A 10 39.07 -9.28 16.36
N GLU A 11 38.01 -10.05 16.63
CA GLU A 11 36.87 -10.19 15.74
C GLU A 11 36.26 -8.81 15.59
N SER A 12 36.53 -8.20 14.44
CA SER A 12 35.83 -7.00 14.02
C SER A 12 34.33 -7.31 14.05
N LEU A 13 33.57 -6.61 14.90
CA LEU A 13 32.10 -6.68 14.91
C LEU A 13 31.50 -6.20 13.58
N TYR A 14 32.31 -5.61 12.70
CA TYR A 14 31.94 -5.18 11.36
C TYR A 14 32.24 -6.29 10.34
N GLU A 15 31.18 -6.91 9.82
CA GLU A 15 31.23 -7.78 8.65
C GLU A 15 31.22 -6.91 7.37
N LYS A 16 32.29 -6.98 6.59
CA LYS A 16 32.40 -6.22 5.34
C LYS A 16 31.38 -6.76 4.32
N ARG A 17 30.60 -5.87 3.71
CA ARG A 17 29.67 -6.24 2.65
C ARG A 17 30.36 -7.04 1.54
N GLN A 18 29.79 -8.19 1.21
CA GLN A 18 30.11 -8.96 0.02
C GLN A 18 29.15 -8.57 -1.11
N ALA A 19 29.69 -8.16 -2.26
CA ALA A 19 28.88 -7.77 -3.41
C ALA A 19 28.17 -8.98 -4.00
N VAL A 20 26.86 -8.85 -4.24
CA VAL A 20 26.02 -9.89 -4.84
C VAL A 20 25.75 -9.55 -6.31
N PHE A 21 26.10 -10.46 -7.21
CA PHE A 21 25.89 -10.33 -8.66
C PHE A 21 24.99 -11.46 -9.19
N PRO A 22 23.66 -11.34 -9.13
CA PRO A 22 22.75 -12.42 -9.50
C PRO A 22 22.82 -12.76 -10.98
N LYS A 23 23.09 -14.03 -11.28
CA LYS A 23 23.11 -14.58 -12.64
C LYS A 23 21.72 -14.51 -13.26
N ALA A 24 21.66 -14.24 -14.57
CA ALA A 24 20.43 -14.37 -15.33
C ALA A 24 19.89 -15.82 -15.29
N VAL A 25 18.58 -15.95 -15.20
CA VAL A 25 17.84 -17.23 -15.20
C VAL A 25 16.62 -17.06 -16.09
N ASP A 26 16.17 -18.12 -16.75
CA ASP A 26 14.86 -18.19 -17.41
C ASP A 26 14.06 -19.33 -16.78
N GLY A 27 12.74 -19.14 -16.69
CA GLY A 27 11.83 -20.07 -16.07
C GLY A 27 10.50 -19.42 -15.69
N ARG A 28 9.63 -20.20 -15.06
CA ARG A 28 8.25 -19.80 -14.77
C ARG A 28 8.23 -18.66 -13.75
N PHE A 29 9.00 -18.76 -12.68
CA PHE A 29 8.99 -17.76 -11.61
C PHE A 29 9.65 -16.46 -12.05
N ARG A 30 10.70 -16.53 -12.87
CA ARG A 30 11.30 -15.34 -13.49
C ARG A 30 10.32 -14.61 -14.40
N ARG A 31 9.56 -15.32 -15.24
CA ARG A 31 8.52 -14.72 -16.09
C ARG A 31 7.39 -14.12 -15.27
N PHE A 32 6.95 -14.79 -14.21
CA PHE A 32 5.97 -14.24 -13.27
C PHE A 32 6.47 -12.98 -12.57
N LYS A 33 7.74 -12.96 -12.13
CA LYS A 33 8.36 -11.79 -11.53
C LYS A 33 8.47 -10.62 -12.51
N TRP A 34 8.74 -10.88 -13.79
CA TRP A 34 8.66 -9.87 -14.85
C TRP A 34 7.25 -9.28 -15.00
N LEU A 35 6.22 -10.14 -15.04
CA LEU A 35 4.83 -9.69 -15.09
C LEU A 35 4.50 -8.77 -13.92
N VAL A 36 4.84 -9.18 -12.69
CA VAL A 36 4.57 -8.37 -11.49
C VAL A 36 5.33 -7.05 -11.55
N MET A 37 6.62 -7.05 -11.92
CA MET A 37 7.41 -5.82 -12.04
C MET A 37 6.83 -4.85 -13.09
N ILE A 38 6.46 -5.36 -14.28
CA ILE A 38 5.85 -4.54 -15.33
C ILE A 38 4.51 -3.98 -14.86
N LEU A 39 3.68 -4.80 -14.21
CA LEU A 39 2.36 -4.36 -13.73
C LEU A 39 2.49 -3.32 -12.62
N THR A 40 3.34 -3.53 -11.62
CA THR A 40 3.48 -2.59 -10.50
C THR A 40 4.10 -1.28 -10.94
N LEU A 41 5.15 -1.30 -11.77
CA LEU A 41 5.73 -0.09 -12.34
C LEU A 41 4.76 0.59 -13.31
N GLY A 42 4.04 -0.18 -14.12
CA GLY A 42 3.02 0.33 -15.04
C GLY A 42 1.91 1.07 -14.29
N VAL A 43 1.34 0.46 -13.25
CA VAL A 43 0.36 1.13 -12.37
C VAL A 43 0.96 2.38 -11.74
N TYR A 44 2.17 2.30 -11.21
CA TYR A 44 2.83 3.42 -10.55
C TYR A 44 3.08 4.62 -11.48
N TYR A 45 3.54 4.38 -12.71
CA TYR A 45 3.88 5.44 -13.65
C TYR A 45 2.70 5.95 -14.47
N LEU A 46 1.72 5.10 -14.79
CA LEU A 46 0.64 5.46 -15.71
C LEU A 46 -0.60 6.00 -14.99
N THR A 47 -0.87 5.55 -13.76
CA THR A 47 -2.11 5.93 -13.06
C THR A 47 -2.32 7.45 -12.92
N PRO A 48 -1.29 8.26 -12.58
CA PRO A 48 -1.48 9.72 -12.48
C PRO A 48 -1.85 10.39 -13.80
N TRP A 49 -1.55 9.76 -14.94
CA TRP A 49 -1.84 10.30 -16.27
C TRP A 49 -3.22 9.90 -16.78
N LEU A 50 -3.89 8.94 -16.14
CA LEU A 50 -5.24 8.54 -16.53
C LEU A 50 -6.22 9.66 -16.24
N ARG A 51 -6.97 10.07 -17.26
CA ARG A 51 -8.06 11.05 -17.14
C ARG A 51 -9.39 10.35 -16.89
N TRP A 52 -10.19 10.94 -16.04
CA TRP A 52 -11.48 10.45 -15.59
C TRP A 52 -12.43 11.62 -15.38
N ASP A 53 -13.37 11.81 -16.29
CA ASP A 53 -14.34 12.91 -16.24
C ASP A 53 -15.32 12.72 -15.06
N ARG A 54 -15.42 13.73 -14.21
CA ARG A 54 -16.33 13.80 -13.04
C ARG A 54 -17.26 15.02 -13.10
N GLY A 55 -17.34 15.66 -14.26
CA GLY A 55 -18.02 16.93 -14.44
C GLY A 55 -17.11 18.15 -14.22
N PRO A 56 -17.63 19.36 -14.45
CA PRO A 56 -16.84 20.58 -14.56
C PRO A 56 -16.30 21.13 -13.23
N TYR A 57 -16.75 20.59 -12.10
CA TYR A 57 -16.41 21.10 -10.76
C TYR A 57 -15.40 20.25 -10.00
N ALA A 58 -14.94 19.13 -10.58
CA ALA A 58 -13.99 18.22 -9.97
C ALA A 58 -12.76 18.02 -10.88
N PRO A 59 -11.57 17.75 -10.31
CA PRO A 59 -10.41 17.41 -11.11
C PRO A 59 -10.68 16.13 -11.91
N ASP A 60 -10.14 16.06 -13.12
CA ASP A 60 -10.31 14.95 -14.04
C ASP A 60 -9.14 13.95 -14.02
N GLN A 61 -8.27 13.99 -13.00
CA GLN A 61 -7.26 12.95 -12.78
C GLN A 61 -7.86 11.72 -12.10
N ALA A 62 -7.63 10.52 -12.63
CA ALA A 62 -8.25 9.29 -12.14
C ALA A 62 -7.92 8.99 -10.67
N VAL A 63 -6.66 9.11 -10.25
CA VAL A 63 -6.28 8.97 -8.83
C VAL A 63 -5.53 10.20 -8.40
N LEU A 64 -6.08 10.92 -7.41
CA LEU A 64 -5.51 12.17 -6.92
C LEU A 64 -5.74 12.31 -5.42
N VAL A 65 -4.67 12.52 -4.68
CA VAL A 65 -4.67 12.95 -3.29
C VAL A 65 -4.62 14.47 -3.28
N ASP A 66 -5.78 15.11 -3.37
CA ASP A 66 -5.89 16.55 -3.35
C ASP A 66 -5.71 17.08 -1.93
N MET A 67 -4.48 17.50 -1.62
CA MET A 67 -4.16 18.07 -0.30
C MET A 67 -4.78 19.46 -0.10
N ALA A 68 -5.01 20.22 -1.17
CA ALA A 68 -5.55 21.59 -1.09
C ALA A 68 -7.01 21.57 -0.64
N ASN A 69 -7.82 20.72 -1.27
CA ASN A 69 -9.24 20.56 -0.93
C ASN A 69 -9.49 19.44 0.09
N ARG A 70 -8.43 18.76 0.54
CA ARG A 70 -8.43 17.65 1.50
C ARG A 70 -9.29 16.47 1.02
N ARG A 71 -9.09 16.04 -0.22
CA ARG A 71 -9.90 14.98 -0.85
C ARG A 71 -9.04 13.88 -1.43
N PHE A 72 -9.61 12.69 -1.46
CA PHE A 72 -9.02 11.55 -2.14
C PHE A 72 -9.95 11.13 -3.26
N TYR A 73 -9.46 11.25 -4.50
CA TYR A 73 -10.15 10.80 -5.70
C TYR A 73 -9.56 9.47 -6.15
N MET A 74 -10.42 8.51 -6.44
CA MET A 74 -10.09 7.21 -7.02
C MET A 74 -11.19 6.82 -8.02
N PHE A 75 -10.95 7.10 -9.30
CA PHE A 75 -11.94 7.00 -10.38
C PHE A 75 -13.21 7.74 -9.99
N GLY A 76 -14.41 7.14 -10.10
CA GLY A 76 -15.66 7.77 -9.67
C GLY A 76 -15.84 7.91 -8.16
N ILE A 77 -14.92 7.37 -7.34
CA ILE A 77 -15.03 7.42 -5.88
C ILE A 77 -14.29 8.67 -5.38
N GLU A 78 -15.00 9.50 -4.66
CA GLU A 78 -14.46 10.61 -3.89
C GLU A 78 -14.64 10.33 -2.41
N ILE A 79 -13.58 10.51 -1.63
CA ILE A 79 -13.54 10.33 -0.18
C ILE A 79 -13.19 11.66 0.46
N TRP A 80 -14.09 12.12 1.34
CA TRP A 80 -13.91 13.34 2.13
C TRP A 80 -13.14 13.09 3.43
N PRO A 81 -12.61 14.13 4.11
CA PRO A 81 -11.85 13.96 5.36
C PRO A 81 -12.60 13.24 6.49
N HIS A 82 -13.91 13.41 6.57
CA HIS A 82 -14.74 12.73 7.59
C HIS A 82 -15.03 11.28 7.20
N GLU A 83 -14.93 10.95 5.91
CA GLU A 83 -15.00 9.60 5.36
C GLU A 83 -13.64 8.88 5.40
N PHE A 84 -12.65 9.41 6.12
CA PHE A 84 -11.32 8.83 6.24
C PHE A 84 -11.33 7.40 6.82
N TYR A 85 -12.44 6.98 7.44
CA TYR A 85 -12.64 5.60 7.86
C TYR A 85 -12.58 4.61 6.67
N PHE A 86 -12.92 4.99 5.43
CA PHE A 86 -12.71 4.15 4.26
C PHE A 86 -11.22 3.92 4.00
N VAL A 87 -10.40 4.97 4.08
CA VAL A 87 -8.94 4.87 3.92
C VAL A 87 -8.34 4.03 5.04
N ALA A 88 -8.72 4.29 6.29
CA ALA A 88 -8.30 3.48 7.43
C ALA A 88 -8.70 2.00 7.28
N GLY A 89 -9.92 1.73 6.84
CA GLY A 89 -10.40 0.38 6.53
C GLY A 89 -9.57 -0.31 5.45
N MET A 90 -9.24 0.39 4.35
CA MET A 90 -8.35 -0.12 3.30
C MET A 90 -6.94 -0.40 3.82
N LEU A 91 -6.40 0.42 4.73
CA LEU A 91 -5.09 0.18 5.36
C LEU A 91 -5.11 -1.06 6.26
N ILE A 92 -6.19 -1.27 7.02
CA ILE A 92 -6.41 -2.49 7.80
C ILE A 92 -6.48 -3.70 6.87
N MET A 93 -7.23 -3.59 5.77
CA MET A 93 -7.29 -4.64 4.75
C MET A 93 -5.93 -4.93 4.11
N ALA A 94 -5.11 -3.91 3.85
CA ALA A 94 -3.76 -4.11 3.33
C ALA A 94 -2.87 -4.85 4.33
N GLY A 95 -2.97 -4.49 5.62
CA GLY A 95 -2.32 -5.18 6.72
C GLY A 95 -2.72 -6.66 6.77
N ILE A 96 -4.02 -6.96 6.90
CA ILE A 96 -4.55 -8.33 6.94
C ILE A 96 -4.24 -9.08 5.63
N GLY A 97 -4.29 -8.41 4.48
CA GLY A 97 -3.92 -8.97 3.19
C GLY A 97 -2.47 -9.46 3.17
N LEU A 98 -1.56 -8.74 3.84
CA LEU A 98 -0.19 -9.21 4.02
C LEU A 98 -0.14 -10.46 4.90
N PHE A 99 -0.96 -10.57 5.95
CA PHE A 99 -1.09 -11.81 6.74
C PHE A 99 -1.60 -12.97 5.87
N VAL A 100 -2.64 -12.75 5.06
CA VAL A 100 -3.20 -13.74 4.13
C VAL A 100 -2.12 -14.27 3.18
N ILE A 101 -1.38 -13.36 2.52
CA ILE A 101 -0.31 -13.75 1.60
C ILE A 101 0.80 -14.48 2.36
N THR A 102 1.13 -14.04 3.58
CA THR A 102 2.21 -14.63 4.37
C THR A 102 1.89 -16.04 4.85
N SER A 103 0.66 -16.28 5.33
CA SER A 103 0.23 -17.62 5.73
C SER A 103 0.09 -18.56 4.53
N ALA A 104 -0.29 -18.04 3.36
CA ALA A 104 -0.49 -18.86 2.17
C ALA A 104 0.82 -19.21 1.46
N VAL A 105 1.66 -18.21 1.16
CA VAL A 105 2.84 -18.33 0.28
C VAL A 105 4.08 -17.66 0.87
N GLY A 106 4.20 -17.69 2.20
CA GLY A 106 5.34 -17.18 2.91
C GLY A 106 5.68 -15.75 2.53
N ARG A 107 6.93 -15.46 2.22
CA ARG A 107 7.39 -14.08 1.97
C ARG A 107 7.19 -13.61 0.54
N ALA A 108 6.18 -14.11 -0.18
CA ALA A 108 5.93 -13.78 -1.59
C ALA A 108 5.81 -12.26 -1.83
N TRP A 109 5.23 -11.49 -0.89
CA TRP A 109 5.24 -10.02 -0.97
C TRP A 109 6.67 -9.45 -1.12
N CYS A 110 7.61 -9.87 -0.27
CA CYS A 110 9.02 -9.49 -0.37
C CYS A 110 9.63 -9.98 -1.68
N GLY A 111 9.27 -11.17 -2.15
CA GLY A 111 9.86 -11.80 -3.34
C GLY A 111 9.44 -11.18 -4.67
N TYR A 112 8.23 -10.63 -4.75
CA TYR A 112 7.61 -10.22 -6.02
C TYR A 112 7.18 -8.76 -6.09
N ALA A 113 6.53 -8.21 -5.05
CA ALA A 113 5.77 -6.96 -5.17
C ALA A 113 6.26 -5.81 -4.27
N CYS A 114 7.06 -6.08 -3.24
CA CYS A 114 7.59 -5.05 -2.36
C CYS A 114 8.40 -4.01 -3.18
N PRO A 115 8.22 -2.69 -2.92
CA PRO A 115 8.93 -1.64 -3.66
C PRO A 115 10.44 -1.82 -3.69
N GLN A 116 11.07 -2.15 -2.56
CA GLN A 116 12.51 -2.39 -2.53
C GLN A 116 12.94 -3.48 -3.54
N THR A 117 12.16 -4.55 -3.64
CA THR A 117 12.44 -5.68 -4.54
C THR A 117 12.19 -5.35 -6.00
N VAL A 118 11.09 -4.65 -6.32
CA VAL A 118 10.75 -4.27 -7.70
C VAL A 118 11.85 -3.38 -8.29
N TRP A 119 12.27 -2.34 -7.57
CA TRP A 119 13.32 -1.43 -8.03
C TRP A 119 14.70 -2.09 -8.03
N THR A 120 15.03 -2.88 -7.00
CA THR A 120 16.31 -3.62 -6.99
C THR A 120 16.40 -4.60 -8.17
N ASP A 121 15.32 -5.30 -8.49
CA ASP A 121 15.26 -6.20 -9.65
C ASP A 121 15.43 -5.43 -10.95
N LEU A 122 14.76 -4.28 -11.12
CA LEU A 122 14.95 -3.39 -12.26
C LEU A 122 16.41 -2.93 -12.41
N PHE A 123 17.05 -2.49 -11.32
CA PHE A 123 18.45 -2.06 -11.34
C PHE A 123 19.43 -3.20 -11.63
N GLN A 124 19.12 -4.43 -11.22
CA GLN A 124 19.90 -5.61 -11.59
C GLN A 124 19.76 -5.95 -13.08
N HIS A 125 18.62 -5.67 -13.72
CA HIS A 125 18.50 -5.78 -15.17
C HIS A 125 19.36 -4.75 -15.89
N VAL A 126 19.41 -3.51 -15.38
CA VAL A 126 20.31 -2.47 -15.88
C VAL A 126 21.78 -2.87 -15.69
N ASP A 127 22.15 -3.46 -14.54
CA ASP A 127 23.51 -4.01 -14.37
C ASP A 127 23.85 -5.02 -15.46
N ARG A 128 22.94 -5.98 -15.71
CA ARG A 128 23.18 -7.03 -16.72
C ARG A 128 23.25 -6.45 -18.14
N PHE A 129 22.47 -5.40 -18.42
CA PHE A 129 22.48 -4.72 -19.70
C PHE A 129 23.80 -3.97 -19.96
N VAL A 130 24.35 -3.28 -18.95
CA VAL A 130 25.55 -2.43 -19.12
C VAL A 130 26.86 -3.21 -18.87
N ASP A 131 26.93 -3.96 -17.78
CA ASP A 131 28.14 -4.64 -17.33
C ASP A 131 28.27 -6.08 -17.88
N GLY A 132 27.15 -6.68 -18.30
CA GLY A 132 27.02 -8.09 -18.67
C GLY A 132 26.52 -8.97 -17.52
N ASP A 133 26.42 -10.28 -17.74
CA ASP A 133 25.97 -11.21 -16.69
C ASP A 133 27.00 -11.38 -15.55
N ARG A 134 26.66 -12.13 -14.49
CA ARG A 134 27.43 -12.31 -13.25
C ARG A 134 28.96 -12.31 -13.40
N ASN A 135 29.51 -13.17 -14.27
CA ASN A 135 30.97 -13.30 -14.42
C ASN A 135 31.62 -12.02 -14.98
N ALA A 136 30.94 -11.32 -15.90
CA ALA A 136 31.43 -10.05 -16.44
C ALA A 136 31.40 -8.96 -15.35
N GLN A 137 30.35 -8.93 -14.53
CA GLN A 137 30.25 -8.01 -13.39
C GLN A 137 31.36 -8.24 -12.37
N MET A 138 31.62 -9.50 -11.99
CA MET A 138 32.71 -9.84 -11.07
C MET A 138 34.08 -9.44 -11.61
N ARG A 139 34.35 -9.69 -12.91
CA ARG A 139 35.60 -9.27 -13.55
C ARG A 139 35.73 -7.74 -13.57
N LEU A 140 34.66 -7.03 -13.91
CA LEU A 140 34.65 -5.57 -13.94
C LEU A 140 34.83 -4.97 -12.53
N GLU A 141 34.25 -5.60 -11.52
CA GLU A 141 34.41 -5.18 -10.12
C GLU A 141 35.85 -5.34 -9.65
N ALA A 142 36.48 -6.48 -9.94
CA ALA A 142 37.88 -6.75 -9.60
C ALA A 142 38.90 -5.93 -10.42
N ALA A 143 38.52 -5.46 -11.62
CA ALA A 143 39.42 -4.68 -12.47
C ALA A 143 39.76 -3.30 -11.84
N PRO A 144 40.98 -2.78 -12.09
CA PRO A 144 41.34 -1.43 -11.66
C PRO A 144 40.48 -0.35 -12.33
N TRP A 145 40.46 0.85 -11.75
CA TRP A 145 39.75 2.01 -12.30
C TRP A 145 40.42 2.54 -13.58
N GLY A 146 40.12 1.92 -14.71
CA GLY A 146 40.51 2.39 -16.05
C GLY A 146 39.36 3.07 -16.82
N PRO A 147 39.64 3.66 -17.99
CA PRO A 147 38.65 4.41 -18.79
C PRO A 147 37.39 3.61 -19.10
N GLN A 148 37.54 2.32 -19.45
CA GLN A 148 36.41 1.44 -19.75
C GLN A 148 35.50 1.22 -18.53
N LYS A 149 36.08 1.04 -17.34
CA LYS A 149 35.31 0.85 -16.11
C LYS A 149 34.58 2.12 -15.73
N ILE A 150 35.25 3.27 -15.82
CA ILE A 150 34.66 4.59 -15.56
C ILE A 150 33.47 4.83 -16.51
N ALA A 151 33.65 4.60 -17.81
CA ALA A 151 32.57 4.78 -18.79
C ALA A 151 31.36 3.89 -18.49
N ARG A 152 31.57 2.60 -18.20
CA ARG A 152 30.48 1.68 -17.82
C ARG A 152 29.78 2.10 -16.53
N ARG A 153 30.52 2.50 -15.51
CA ARG A 153 29.95 3.00 -14.25
C ARG A 153 29.17 4.29 -14.46
N ALA A 154 29.68 5.22 -15.25
CA ALA A 154 29.00 6.48 -15.57
C ALA A 154 27.67 6.23 -16.31
N VAL A 155 27.67 5.40 -17.37
CA VAL A 155 26.44 5.03 -18.09
C VAL A 155 25.44 4.38 -17.12
N LYS A 156 25.90 3.40 -16.34
CA LYS A 156 25.04 2.70 -15.39
C LYS A 156 24.42 3.63 -14.36
N TRP A 157 25.22 4.48 -13.71
CA TRP A 157 24.73 5.41 -12.69
C TRP A 157 23.84 6.49 -13.28
N THR A 158 24.07 6.89 -14.53
CA THR A 158 23.16 7.78 -15.25
C THR A 158 21.79 7.13 -15.46
N ILE A 159 21.75 5.86 -15.88
CA ILE A 159 20.48 5.11 -16.01
C ILE A 159 19.80 4.97 -14.64
N TYR A 160 20.56 4.68 -13.57
CA TYR A 160 20.00 4.62 -12.22
C TYR A 160 19.40 5.95 -11.80
N LEU A 161 20.12 7.04 -12.01
CA LEU A 161 19.68 8.38 -11.67
C LEU A 161 18.42 8.76 -12.46
N ALA A 162 18.36 8.43 -13.75
CA ALA A 162 17.18 8.68 -14.57
C ALA A 162 15.96 7.90 -14.05
N ILE A 163 16.08 6.60 -13.79
CA ILE A 163 14.98 5.79 -13.23
C ILE A 163 14.54 6.34 -11.87
N SER A 164 15.48 6.68 -11.00
CA SER A 164 15.18 7.24 -9.68
C SER A 164 14.52 8.61 -9.75
N PHE A 165 14.94 9.46 -10.68
CA PHE A 165 14.33 10.77 -10.93
C PHE A 165 12.88 10.64 -11.36
N TRP A 166 12.61 9.77 -12.34
CA TRP A 166 11.25 9.48 -12.77
C TRP A 166 10.43 8.84 -11.65
N THR A 167 11.04 7.99 -10.81
CA THR A 167 10.36 7.43 -9.64
C THR A 167 9.89 8.54 -8.69
N GLY A 168 10.79 9.45 -8.30
CA GLY A 168 10.42 10.57 -7.44
C GLY A 168 9.39 11.51 -8.07
N GLY A 169 9.52 11.77 -9.38
CA GLY A 169 8.58 12.57 -10.16
C GLY A 169 7.19 11.96 -10.24
N ALA A 170 7.07 10.66 -10.47
CA ALA A 170 5.78 9.98 -10.53
C ALA A 170 5.04 10.01 -9.19
N TRP A 171 5.75 9.93 -8.06
CA TRP A 171 5.12 10.02 -6.73
C TRP A 171 4.39 11.34 -6.52
N ILE A 172 5.02 12.48 -6.86
CA ILE A 172 4.41 13.80 -6.64
C ILE A 172 3.17 14.02 -7.52
N MET A 173 3.09 13.35 -8.67
CA MET A 173 1.92 13.39 -9.56
C MET A 173 0.67 12.73 -8.93
N TYR A 174 0.80 11.96 -7.85
CA TYR A 174 -0.36 11.49 -7.09
C TYR A 174 -0.96 12.56 -6.18
N PHE A 175 -0.28 13.68 -5.94
CA PHE A 175 -0.69 14.74 -5.00
C PHE A 175 -1.06 16.06 -5.69
N ALA A 176 -0.69 16.23 -6.95
CA ALA A 176 -1.04 17.37 -7.78
C ALA A 176 -1.29 16.90 -9.22
N ASP A 177 -2.11 17.63 -9.97
CA ASP A 177 -2.48 17.28 -11.35
C ASP A 177 -1.25 17.04 -12.22
N ALA A 178 -1.12 15.84 -12.78
CA ALA A 178 0.11 15.38 -13.42
C ALA A 178 0.53 16.23 -14.64
N PRO A 179 -0.35 16.60 -15.59
CA PRO A 179 0.01 17.49 -16.69
C PRO A 179 0.43 18.88 -16.24
N THR A 180 -0.30 19.47 -15.29
CA THR A 180 -0.02 20.83 -14.78
C THR A 180 1.29 20.86 -14.01
N LEU A 181 1.46 19.95 -13.05
CA LEU A 181 2.67 19.81 -12.24
C LEU A 181 3.90 19.55 -13.12
N THR A 182 3.76 18.75 -14.18
CA THR A 182 4.87 18.51 -15.10
C THR A 182 5.31 19.81 -15.79
N ARG A 183 4.37 20.63 -16.27
CA ARG A 183 4.69 21.91 -16.90
C ARG A 183 5.36 22.87 -15.91
N GLU A 184 4.78 23.03 -14.72
CA GLU A 184 5.29 23.91 -13.66
C GLU A 184 6.69 23.48 -13.18
N PHE A 185 6.94 22.17 -13.11
CA PHE A 185 8.24 21.63 -12.71
C PHE A 185 9.33 21.98 -13.73
N TRP A 186 9.02 21.91 -15.03
CA TRP A 186 9.98 22.25 -16.08
C TRP A 186 10.09 23.75 -16.36
N SER A 187 9.06 24.55 -16.05
CA SER A 187 9.11 26.01 -16.14
C SER A 187 9.83 26.68 -14.96
N GLY A 188 10.08 25.94 -13.87
CA GLY A 188 10.68 26.49 -12.65
C GLY A 188 9.65 27.08 -11.67
N GLU A 189 8.36 26.91 -11.93
CA GLU A 189 7.25 27.55 -11.20
C GLU A 189 6.60 26.62 -10.16
N ALA A 190 6.93 25.33 -10.17
CA ALA A 190 6.38 24.39 -9.18
C ALA A 190 6.74 24.79 -7.73
N ALA A 191 5.89 24.38 -6.78
CA ALA A 191 6.15 24.62 -5.37
C ALA A 191 7.50 24.02 -4.93
N GLY A 192 8.24 24.72 -4.06
CA GLY A 192 9.55 24.25 -3.56
C GLY A 192 9.53 22.85 -2.92
N VAL A 193 8.40 22.47 -2.30
CA VAL A 193 8.16 21.13 -1.75
C VAL A 193 8.20 20.06 -2.85
N ALA A 194 7.68 20.33 -4.06
CA ALA A 194 7.71 19.38 -5.16
C ALA A 194 9.16 19.03 -5.55
N TYR A 195 10.03 20.03 -5.73
CA TYR A 195 11.45 19.81 -6.01
C TYR A 195 12.16 19.05 -4.87
N ALA A 196 11.90 19.43 -3.62
CA ALA A 196 12.49 18.77 -2.45
C ALA A 196 12.07 17.29 -2.38
N THR A 197 10.79 16.99 -2.57
CA THR A 197 10.26 15.62 -2.56
C THR A 197 10.84 14.79 -3.70
N VAL A 198 10.90 15.32 -4.93
CA VAL A 198 11.55 14.64 -6.06
C VAL A 198 13.01 14.37 -5.75
N GLY A 199 13.76 15.34 -5.23
CA GLY A 199 15.16 15.19 -4.86
C GLY A 199 15.38 14.10 -3.80
N VAL A 200 14.60 14.10 -2.73
CA VAL A 200 14.68 13.11 -1.65
C VAL A 200 14.34 11.72 -2.16
N LEU A 201 13.24 11.56 -2.90
CA LEU A 201 12.82 10.25 -3.44
C LEU A 201 13.78 9.73 -4.52
N THR A 202 14.37 10.63 -5.31
CA THR A 202 15.44 10.29 -6.25
C THR A 202 16.65 9.76 -5.51
N ALA A 203 17.11 10.48 -4.49
CA ALA A 203 18.27 10.09 -3.69
C ALA A 203 18.05 8.75 -2.99
N THR A 204 16.90 8.55 -2.34
CA THR A 204 16.59 7.29 -1.64
C THR A 204 16.45 6.13 -2.62
N THR A 205 15.75 6.30 -3.75
CA THR A 205 15.63 5.23 -4.77
C THR A 205 16.98 4.87 -5.36
N PHE A 206 17.81 5.88 -5.65
CA PHE A 206 19.15 5.70 -6.20
C PHE A 206 20.07 4.97 -5.23
N LEU A 207 20.12 5.38 -3.97
CA LEU A 207 20.99 4.79 -2.95
C LEU A 207 20.50 3.41 -2.49
N LEU A 208 19.23 3.32 -2.09
CA LEU A 208 18.65 2.12 -1.50
C LEU A 208 18.45 1.01 -2.53
N GLY A 209 17.91 1.34 -3.71
CA GLY A 209 17.70 0.37 -4.78
C GLY A 209 18.97 0.12 -5.60
N GLY A 210 19.72 1.16 -5.94
CA GLY A 210 20.89 1.06 -6.82
C GLY A 210 22.11 0.42 -6.14
N PHE A 211 22.38 0.74 -4.87
CA PHE A 211 23.62 0.35 -4.19
C PHE A 211 23.41 -0.56 -2.98
N MET A 212 22.51 -0.21 -2.05
CA MET A 212 22.32 -0.97 -0.81
C MET A 212 21.60 -2.30 -1.03
N ARG A 213 20.57 -2.34 -1.88
CA ARG A 213 19.91 -3.56 -2.39
C ARG A 213 19.54 -4.55 -1.28
N GLU A 214 20.24 -5.68 -1.22
CA GLU A 214 20.03 -6.74 -0.24
C GLU A 214 20.26 -6.28 1.19
N GLN A 215 21.12 -5.28 1.41
CA GLN A 215 21.36 -4.71 2.74
C GLN A 215 20.08 -4.10 3.34
N VAL A 216 19.24 -3.49 2.50
CA VAL A 216 17.94 -2.96 2.94
C VAL A 216 17.06 -4.11 3.42
N CYS A 217 16.97 -5.18 2.63
CA CYS A 217 16.16 -6.34 2.96
C CYS A 217 16.68 -7.13 4.17
N VAL A 218 17.98 -7.17 4.42
CA VAL A 218 18.57 -7.98 5.50
C VAL A 218 18.66 -7.21 6.82
N TYR A 219 19.06 -5.93 6.78
CA TYR A 219 19.42 -5.18 7.99
C TYR A 219 18.42 -4.07 8.34
N MET A 220 17.84 -3.37 7.36
CA MET A 220 16.97 -2.22 7.61
C MET A 220 15.49 -2.61 7.71
N CYS A 221 15.05 -3.52 6.86
CA CYS A 221 13.65 -3.88 6.73
C CYS A 221 13.20 -4.72 7.93
N PRO A 222 12.10 -4.35 8.64
CA PRO A 222 11.58 -5.16 9.74
C PRO A 222 10.77 -6.36 9.24
N TRP A 223 10.24 -6.29 8.01
CA TRP A 223 9.35 -7.29 7.43
C TRP A 223 9.90 -8.72 7.37
N PRO A 224 11.18 -8.97 7.02
CA PRO A 224 11.75 -10.31 7.11
C PRO A 224 11.54 -10.96 8.47
N ARG A 225 11.66 -10.20 9.56
CA ARG A 225 11.51 -10.74 10.93
C ARG A 225 10.05 -10.99 11.25
N ILE A 226 9.20 -9.99 10.99
CA ILE A 226 7.76 -10.07 11.25
C ILE A 226 7.13 -11.19 10.43
N GLN A 227 7.39 -11.25 9.12
CA GLN A 227 6.83 -12.29 8.26
C GLN A 227 7.32 -13.69 8.61
N THR A 228 8.59 -13.85 8.98
CA THR A 228 9.10 -15.18 9.39
C THR A 228 8.43 -15.65 10.68
N ALA A 229 8.13 -14.75 11.62
CA ALA A 229 7.38 -15.08 12.83
C ALA A 229 5.89 -15.41 12.58
N MET A 230 5.35 -15.01 11.42
CA MET A 230 3.96 -15.30 11.02
C MET A 230 3.80 -16.64 10.29
N LEU A 231 4.91 -17.27 9.87
CA LEU A 231 4.88 -18.56 9.19
C LEU A 231 4.44 -19.67 10.15
N ASP A 232 3.77 -20.68 9.60
CA ASP A 232 3.49 -21.95 10.27
C ASP A 232 3.94 -23.14 9.43
N GLU A 233 3.75 -24.35 9.96
CA GLU A 233 4.15 -25.60 9.31
C GLU A 233 3.39 -25.87 8.01
N LYS A 234 2.31 -25.13 7.75
CA LYS A 234 1.42 -25.23 6.58
C LYS A 234 1.64 -24.09 5.59
N SER A 235 2.51 -23.14 5.89
CA SER A 235 2.85 -22.02 5.01
C SER A 235 3.81 -22.49 3.92
N LEU A 236 3.53 -22.17 2.65
CA LEU A 236 4.43 -22.51 1.55
C LEU A 236 5.67 -21.63 1.57
N ILE A 237 6.83 -22.25 1.70
CA ILE A 237 8.14 -21.58 1.60
C ILE A 237 9.02 -22.26 0.56
N VAL A 238 9.93 -21.48 -0.04
CA VAL A 238 10.94 -22.05 -0.95
C VAL A 238 11.92 -22.88 -0.14
N THR A 239 11.97 -24.18 -0.40
CA THR A 239 12.69 -25.16 0.41
C THR A 239 13.60 -26.02 -0.46
N TYR A 240 14.85 -26.18 -0.04
CA TYR A 240 15.73 -27.23 -0.56
C TYR A 240 15.44 -28.54 0.16
N LYS A 241 15.13 -29.59 -0.59
CA LYS A 241 14.79 -30.92 -0.06
C LYS A 241 16.06 -31.68 0.28
N ASP A 242 16.60 -31.44 1.47
CA ASP A 242 17.89 -32.01 1.94
C ASP A 242 17.89 -33.54 1.96
N TRP A 243 16.79 -34.18 2.34
CA TRP A 243 16.64 -35.66 2.32
C TRP A 243 16.75 -36.27 0.93
N ARG A 244 16.53 -35.48 -0.12
CA ARG A 244 16.65 -35.89 -1.52
C ARG A 244 17.98 -35.44 -2.12
N GLY A 245 18.46 -34.27 -1.72
CA GLY A 245 19.65 -33.63 -2.29
C GLY A 245 20.97 -34.11 -1.71
N GLU A 246 20.99 -34.50 -0.43
CA GLU A 246 22.22 -34.84 0.29
C GLU A 246 22.44 -36.36 0.42
N PRO A 247 23.70 -36.85 0.45
CA PRO A 247 24.93 -36.07 0.30
C PRO A 247 25.12 -35.59 -1.15
N ARG A 248 25.40 -34.29 -1.32
CA ARG A 248 25.60 -33.70 -2.66
C ARG A 248 26.86 -34.23 -3.34
N GLY A 249 26.87 -34.27 -4.66
CA GLY A 249 28.06 -34.70 -5.41
C GLY A 249 27.89 -34.63 -6.92
N SER A 250 29.02 -34.56 -7.63
CA SER A 250 29.00 -34.43 -9.09
C SER A 250 28.32 -35.61 -9.78
N VAL A 251 27.81 -35.39 -10.99
CA VAL A 251 27.18 -36.44 -11.83
C VAL A 251 28.11 -37.65 -11.98
N LYS A 252 29.40 -37.41 -12.24
CA LYS A 252 30.43 -38.47 -12.34
C LYS A 252 30.57 -39.29 -11.05
N LYS A 253 30.38 -38.67 -9.89
CA LYS A 253 30.44 -39.37 -8.59
C LYS A 253 29.21 -40.24 -8.39
N ALA A 254 28.04 -39.76 -8.80
CA ALA A 254 26.79 -40.52 -8.76
C ALA A 254 26.80 -41.72 -9.72
N GLU A 255 27.40 -41.58 -10.91
CA GLU A 255 27.59 -42.69 -11.86
C GLU A 255 28.50 -43.78 -11.29
N LYS A 256 29.56 -43.39 -10.57
CA LYS A 256 30.51 -44.33 -9.94
C LYS A 256 29.97 -44.99 -8.67
N ASN A 257 29.02 -44.36 -7.98
CA ASN A 257 28.40 -44.89 -6.78
C ASN A 257 26.88 -44.66 -6.80
N PRO A 258 26.13 -45.45 -7.59
CA PRO A 258 24.68 -45.34 -7.67
C PRO A 258 24.04 -45.49 -6.28
N GLY A 259 23.26 -44.49 -5.86
CA GLY A 259 22.60 -44.46 -4.54
C GLY A 259 23.44 -43.87 -3.40
N GLY A 260 24.73 -43.59 -3.61
CA GLY A 260 25.60 -42.98 -2.60
C GLY A 260 25.69 -41.44 -2.66
N VAL A 261 24.97 -40.81 -3.59
CA VAL A 261 24.93 -39.36 -3.80
C VAL A 261 23.48 -38.97 -4.05
N GLY A 262 23.01 -37.91 -3.40
CA GLY A 262 21.67 -37.37 -3.61
C GLY A 262 21.53 -36.63 -4.94
N ASP A 263 20.35 -36.04 -5.15
CA ASP A 263 20.01 -35.38 -6.41
C ASP A 263 20.74 -34.05 -6.63
N CYS A 264 21.31 -33.44 -5.58
CA CYS A 264 22.08 -32.22 -5.70
C CYS A 264 23.46 -32.47 -6.33
N VAL A 265 23.70 -31.88 -7.51
CA VAL A 265 24.97 -31.99 -8.25
C VAL A 265 26.03 -30.96 -7.87
N ASP A 266 25.81 -30.20 -6.78
CA ASP A 266 26.71 -29.17 -6.26
C ASP A 266 27.15 -28.09 -7.28
N CYS A 267 26.27 -27.71 -8.21
CA CYS A 267 26.56 -26.76 -9.29
C CYS A 267 26.57 -25.27 -8.89
N ASN A 268 26.15 -24.96 -7.65
CA ASN A 268 25.97 -23.59 -7.12
C ASN A 268 25.01 -22.67 -7.91
N GLN A 269 24.24 -23.17 -8.88
CA GLN A 269 23.36 -22.31 -9.70
C GLN A 269 22.27 -21.64 -8.85
N CYS A 270 21.69 -22.35 -7.88
CA CYS A 270 20.69 -21.81 -6.95
C CYS A 270 21.21 -20.61 -6.13
N VAL A 271 22.49 -20.64 -5.74
CA VAL A 271 23.16 -19.55 -5.01
C VAL A 271 23.49 -18.40 -5.96
N ASN A 272 23.96 -18.71 -7.16
CA ASN A 272 24.37 -17.72 -8.15
C ASN A 272 23.22 -16.83 -8.64
N VAL A 273 21.98 -17.33 -8.66
CA VAL A 273 20.78 -16.57 -9.06
C VAL A 273 20.09 -15.86 -7.89
N CYS A 274 20.53 -16.11 -6.65
CA CYS A 274 19.89 -15.56 -5.45
C CYS A 274 20.16 -14.05 -5.36
N PRO A 275 19.12 -13.19 -5.32
CA PRO A 275 19.30 -11.74 -5.27
C PRO A 275 19.89 -11.25 -3.95
N THR A 276 19.84 -12.06 -2.88
CA THR A 276 20.41 -11.75 -1.57
C THR A 276 21.72 -12.49 -1.31
N GLY A 277 22.22 -13.28 -2.27
CA GLY A 277 23.46 -14.06 -2.12
C GLY A 277 23.37 -15.21 -1.13
N TYR A 278 22.16 -15.55 -0.67
CA TYR A 278 21.93 -16.63 0.28
C TYR A 278 22.03 -18.02 -0.38
N ASP A 279 22.68 -18.96 0.32
CA ASP A 279 22.72 -20.37 -0.06
C ASP A 279 21.57 -21.16 0.59
N ILE A 280 20.56 -21.44 -0.23
CA ILE A 280 19.34 -22.19 0.15
C ILE A 280 19.60 -23.61 0.64
N ARG A 281 20.78 -24.17 0.38
CA ARG A 281 21.15 -25.51 0.85
C ARG A 281 21.47 -25.55 2.35
N ASN A 282 21.65 -24.38 2.98
CA ASN A 282 21.88 -24.26 4.42
C ASN A 282 20.57 -24.26 5.23
N GLY A 283 19.41 -24.46 4.59
CA GLY A 283 18.10 -24.55 5.25
C GLY A 283 17.24 -23.30 5.09
N PRO A 284 16.31 -23.03 6.01
CA PRO A 284 15.55 -21.78 6.03
C PRO A 284 16.36 -20.63 6.65
N ASP A 285 16.34 -19.45 6.03
CA ASP A 285 17.03 -18.24 6.52
C ASP A 285 16.24 -16.98 6.17
N ILE A 286 16.32 -15.96 7.03
CA ILE A 286 15.65 -14.67 6.87
C ILE A 286 16.14 -13.85 5.66
N ARG A 287 17.28 -14.20 5.08
CA ARG A 287 17.78 -13.62 3.82
C ARG A 287 16.99 -14.12 2.61
N CYS A 288 16.28 -15.25 2.71
CA CYS A 288 15.45 -15.76 1.63
C CYS A 288 14.17 -14.92 1.49
N ILE A 289 14.05 -14.19 0.38
CA ILE A 289 12.83 -13.41 0.06
C ILE A 289 11.75 -14.24 -0.65
N THR A 290 11.92 -15.57 -0.77
CA THR A 290 10.97 -16.48 -1.44
C THR A 290 10.58 -16.07 -2.87
N CYS A 291 11.55 -15.56 -3.65
CA CYS A 291 11.33 -15.16 -5.05
C CYS A 291 11.44 -16.31 -6.07
N ALA A 292 11.77 -17.52 -5.61
CA ALA A 292 11.83 -18.76 -6.40
C ALA A 292 12.75 -18.79 -7.64
N LEU A 293 13.64 -17.81 -7.82
CA LEU A 293 14.63 -17.85 -8.90
C LEU A 293 15.57 -19.07 -8.78
N CYS A 294 15.82 -19.53 -7.55
CA CYS A 294 16.57 -20.76 -7.31
C CYS A 294 15.83 -22.03 -7.76
N ILE A 295 14.50 -22.04 -7.81
CA ILE A 295 13.70 -23.16 -8.36
C ILE A 295 13.94 -23.23 -9.86
N ASP A 296 13.74 -22.12 -10.59
CA ASP A 296 13.96 -22.05 -12.04
C ASP A 296 15.39 -22.50 -12.43
N ALA A 297 16.39 -22.05 -11.67
CA ALA A 297 17.79 -22.42 -11.91
C ALA A 297 18.08 -23.90 -11.61
N CYS A 298 17.53 -24.44 -10.52
CA CYS A 298 17.74 -25.83 -10.13
C CYS A 298 17.05 -26.78 -11.12
N ASP A 299 15.80 -26.49 -11.49
CA ASP A 299 15.03 -27.31 -12.42
C ASP A 299 15.63 -27.35 -13.82
N SER A 300 16.26 -26.26 -14.26
CA SER A 300 17.04 -26.21 -15.49
C SER A 300 18.23 -27.18 -15.44
N VAL A 301 18.98 -27.18 -14.33
CA VAL A 301 20.10 -28.11 -14.13
C VAL A 301 19.60 -29.56 -14.03
N MET A 302 18.54 -29.82 -13.25
CA MET A 302 17.95 -31.16 -13.11
C MET A 302 17.53 -31.72 -14.47
N ALA A 303 16.89 -30.91 -15.31
CA ALA A 303 16.51 -31.30 -16.67
C ALA A 303 17.74 -31.63 -17.54
N GLN A 304 18.83 -30.86 -17.44
CA GLN A 304 20.05 -31.10 -18.20
C GLN A 304 20.77 -32.39 -17.79
N VAL A 305 20.75 -32.74 -16.50
CA VAL A 305 21.40 -33.96 -15.99
C VAL A 305 20.47 -35.18 -15.98
N GLY A 306 19.22 -35.03 -16.44
CA GLY A 306 18.24 -36.13 -16.50
C GLY A 306 17.70 -36.57 -15.13
N ARG A 307 17.70 -35.69 -14.12
CA ARG A 307 17.14 -35.95 -12.79
C ARG A 307 15.74 -35.34 -12.64
N PRO A 308 14.87 -35.87 -11.76
CA PRO A 308 13.55 -35.29 -11.55
C PRO A 308 13.63 -33.83 -11.07
N ARG A 309 12.65 -32.99 -11.43
CA ARG A 309 12.56 -31.60 -10.96
C ARG A 309 12.10 -31.49 -9.51
N GLY A 310 12.07 -30.28 -8.95
CA GLY A 310 11.54 -30.03 -7.60
C GLY A 310 12.49 -30.45 -6.48
N LEU A 311 13.80 -30.38 -6.73
CA LEU A 311 14.81 -30.50 -5.67
C LEU A 311 14.80 -29.26 -4.75
N ILE A 312 14.50 -28.10 -5.34
CA ILE A 312 14.08 -26.90 -4.64
C ILE A 312 12.66 -26.62 -5.11
N ASP A 313 11.72 -26.45 -4.18
CA ASP A 313 10.32 -26.20 -4.53
C ASP A 313 9.62 -25.33 -3.46
N TYR A 314 8.43 -24.83 -3.76
CA TYR A 314 7.52 -24.35 -2.71
C TYR A 314 6.93 -25.56 -1.98
N ALA A 315 7.30 -25.70 -0.71
CA ALA A 315 6.84 -26.78 0.15
C ALA A 315 6.44 -26.25 1.52
N THR A 316 5.46 -26.91 2.13
CA THR A 316 5.13 -26.71 3.54
C THR A 316 6.00 -27.63 4.40
N LEU A 317 6.25 -27.27 5.66
CA LEU A 317 7.04 -28.13 6.55
C LEU A 317 6.35 -29.49 6.77
N ASP A 318 5.02 -29.51 6.82
CA ASP A 318 4.24 -30.75 6.90
C ASP A 318 4.43 -31.63 5.65
N ASP A 319 4.42 -31.05 4.45
CA ASP A 319 4.64 -31.82 3.21
C ASP A 319 6.08 -32.35 3.14
N CYS A 320 7.06 -31.57 3.60
CA CYS A 320 8.44 -32.01 3.73
C CYS A 320 8.56 -33.23 4.65
N LYS A 321 7.82 -33.28 5.76
CA LYS A 321 7.79 -34.45 6.66
C LYS A 321 7.20 -35.68 5.96
N ILE A 322 6.07 -35.51 5.27
CA ILE A 322 5.40 -36.60 4.52
C ILE A 322 6.35 -37.17 3.44
N GLU A 323 7.01 -36.30 2.67
CA GLU A 323 7.95 -36.74 1.64
C GLU A 323 9.18 -37.47 2.22
N ARG A 324 9.67 -37.04 3.39
CA ARG A 324 10.78 -37.72 4.10
C ARG A 324 10.40 -39.14 4.53
N GLU A 325 9.13 -39.38 4.86
CA GLU A 325 8.60 -40.69 5.23
C GLU A 325 8.24 -41.56 4.01
N GLY A 326 8.48 -41.08 2.79
CA GLY A 326 8.19 -41.80 1.55
C GLY A 326 6.77 -41.59 1.02
N GLY A 327 5.99 -40.70 1.63
CA GLY A 327 4.68 -40.29 1.13
C GLY A 327 4.76 -39.29 -0.02
N HIS A 328 3.62 -39.00 -0.63
CA HIS A 328 3.49 -37.96 -1.65
C HIS A 328 3.05 -36.63 -1.01
N ALA A 329 3.69 -35.52 -1.38
CA ALA A 329 3.25 -34.20 -0.97
C ALA A 329 1.79 -33.95 -1.36
N ARG A 330 1.07 -33.25 -0.48
CA ARG A 330 -0.31 -32.88 -0.74
C ARG A 330 -0.35 -31.86 -1.90
N PRO A 331 -1.45 -31.80 -2.67
CA PRO A 331 -1.62 -30.77 -3.69
C PRO A 331 -1.46 -29.36 -3.10
N VAL A 332 -0.83 -28.46 -3.86
CA VAL A 332 -0.62 -27.06 -3.46
C VAL A 332 -1.93 -26.37 -3.06
N THR A 333 -3.05 -26.73 -3.68
CA THR A 333 -4.38 -26.24 -3.29
C THR A 333 -4.69 -26.51 -1.82
N ARG A 334 -4.37 -27.70 -1.31
CA ARG A 334 -4.60 -28.07 0.09
C ARG A 334 -3.70 -27.32 1.06
N ALA A 335 -2.49 -26.94 0.61
CA ALA A 335 -1.61 -26.07 1.38
C ALA A 335 -2.20 -24.64 1.51
N LEU A 336 -2.85 -24.13 0.46
CA LEU A 336 -3.49 -22.82 0.46
C LEU A 336 -4.80 -22.78 1.29
N PHE A 337 -5.61 -23.84 1.26
CA PHE A 337 -6.90 -23.92 1.93
C PHE A 337 -6.83 -24.53 3.34
N HIS A 338 -6.01 -23.95 4.24
CA HIS A 338 -5.96 -24.33 5.65
C HIS A 338 -6.66 -23.31 6.57
N THR A 339 -7.10 -23.76 7.75
CA THR A 339 -7.97 -22.99 8.68
C THR A 339 -7.50 -21.57 8.94
N ARG A 340 -6.21 -21.37 9.22
CA ARG A 340 -5.65 -20.04 9.52
C ARG A 340 -5.80 -19.08 8.33
N THR A 341 -5.42 -19.51 7.13
CA THR A 341 -5.60 -18.71 5.91
C THR A 341 -7.08 -18.45 5.62
N LEU A 342 -7.95 -19.44 5.82
CA LEU A 342 -9.40 -19.25 5.66
C LEU A 342 -9.98 -18.22 6.64
N VAL A 343 -9.54 -18.21 7.89
CA VAL A 343 -9.94 -17.19 8.88
C VAL A 343 -9.47 -15.80 8.43
N TYR A 344 -8.21 -15.65 8.00
CA TYR A 344 -7.70 -14.36 7.52
C TYR A 344 -8.42 -13.87 6.27
N VAL A 345 -8.67 -14.77 5.31
CA VAL A 345 -9.46 -14.46 4.11
C VAL A 345 -10.90 -14.09 4.49
N GLY A 346 -11.51 -14.79 5.44
CA GLY A 346 -12.84 -14.49 5.95
C GLY A 346 -12.93 -13.09 6.56
N VAL A 347 -12.01 -12.74 7.47
CA VAL A 347 -11.96 -11.40 8.08
C VAL A 347 -11.66 -10.33 7.03
N TRP A 348 -10.68 -10.55 6.15
CA TRP A 348 -10.34 -9.63 5.07
C TRP A 348 -11.54 -9.36 4.15
N SER A 349 -12.25 -10.42 3.75
CA SER A 349 -13.43 -10.33 2.89
C SER A 349 -14.60 -9.66 3.60
N ALA A 350 -14.82 -9.95 4.89
CA ALA A 350 -15.87 -9.33 5.69
C ALA A 350 -15.67 -7.82 5.80
N ILE A 351 -14.45 -7.36 6.05
CA ILE A 351 -14.13 -5.92 6.08
C ILE A 351 -14.35 -5.30 4.70
N GLY A 352 -13.88 -5.96 3.63
CA GLY A 352 -14.09 -5.47 2.26
C GLY A 352 -15.58 -5.32 1.91
N LEU A 353 -16.40 -6.33 2.24
CA LEU A 353 -17.84 -6.28 2.03
C LEU A 353 -18.51 -5.19 2.88
N ALA A 354 -18.09 -5.02 4.13
CA ALA A 354 -18.60 -3.95 5.00
C ALA A 354 -18.28 -2.56 4.45
N LEU A 355 -17.05 -2.34 3.94
CA LEU A 355 -16.67 -1.07 3.31
C LEU A 355 -17.43 -0.84 2.01
N LEU A 356 -17.61 -1.87 1.17
CA LEU A 356 -18.41 -1.75 -0.06
C LEU A 356 -19.88 -1.43 0.24
N PHE A 357 -20.45 -2.08 1.27
CA PHE A 357 -21.80 -1.79 1.73
C PHE A 357 -21.91 -0.35 2.23
N ALA A 358 -21.01 0.07 3.12
CA ALA A 358 -20.99 1.44 3.65
C ALA A 358 -20.81 2.49 2.54
N LEU A 359 -20.00 2.21 1.53
CA LEU A 359 -19.82 3.08 0.36
C LEU A 359 -21.11 3.16 -0.47
N GLY A 360 -21.84 2.06 -0.62
CA GLY A 360 -23.09 2.01 -1.39
C GLY A 360 -24.29 2.65 -0.69
N THR A 361 -24.31 2.67 0.64
CA THR A 361 -25.41 3.27 1.43
C THR A 361 -25.11 4.69 1.91
N ARG A 362 -23.99 5.29 1.47
CA ARG A 362 -23.59 6.62 1.95
C ARG A 362 -24.56 7.69 1.49
N THR A 363 -24.81 8.65 2.37
CA THR A 363 -25.53 9.88 2.02
C THR A 363 -24.56 10.91 1.46
N HIS A 364 -25.02 11.65 0.46
CA HIS A 364 -24.24 12.71 -0.21
C HIS A 364 -24.52 14.11 0.34
N ILE A 365 -25.36 14.19 1.38
CA ILE A 365 -25.66 15.42 2.12
C ILE A 365 -25.61 15.14 3.61
N ASP A 366 -25.20 16.14 4.38
CA ASP A 366 -24.97 16.05 5.83
C ASP A 366 -25.37 17.36 6.52
N LEU A 367 -26.04 17.24 7.67
CA LEU A 367 -26.49 18.32 8.53
C LEU A 367 -25.86 18.20 9.91
N THR A 368 -24.84 19.02 10.17
CA THR A 368 -24.30 19.17 11.52
C THR A 368 -24.93 20.40 12.19
N VAL A 369 -25.54 20.22 13.37
CA VAL A 369 -26.06 21.34 14.16
C VAL A 369 -25.25 21.49 15.44
N GLN A 370 -24.84 22.73 15.73
CA GLN A 370 -24.14 23.09 16.95
C GLN A 370 -24.89 24.22 17.65
N LYS A 371 -25.40 23.95 18.85
CA LYS A 371 -26.03 24.99 19.68
C LYS A 371 -25.00 25.93 20.29
N ASP A 372 -25.30 27.23 20.31
CA ASP A 372 -24.52 28.21 21.07
C ASP A 372 -24.79 28.04 22.57
N ARG A 373 -23.72 27.86 23.35
CA ARG A 373 -23.82 27.58 24.79
C ARG A 373 -23.82 28.83 25.67
N ASN A 374 -23.49 30.00 25.11
CA ASN A 374 -23.35 31.23 25.88
C ASN A 374 -23.85 32.46 25.08
N PRO A 375 -25.01 33.03 25.43
CA PRO A 375 -25.97 32.56 26.43
C PRO A 375 -26.74 31.31 25.93
N PRO A 376 -27.23 30.43 26.83
CA PRO A 376 -28.02 29.25 26.43
C PRO A 376 -29.36 29.60 25.78
N TYR A 377 -29.98 30.71 26.22
CA TYR A 377 -31.15 31.32 25.61
C TYR A 377 -31.14 32.83 25.84
N THR A 378 -31.91 33.58 25.05
CA THR A 378 -32.13 35.02 25.22
C THR A 378 -33.62 35.32 25.19
N VAL A 379 -34.13 36.06 26.17
CA VAL A 379 -35.53 36.53 26.17
C VAL A 379 -35.61 37.83 25.40
N GLN A 380 -36.52 37.89 24.43
CA GLN A 380 -36.74 39.07 23.60
C GLN A 380 -37.70 40.06 24.27
N PRO A 381 -37.71 41.34 23.84
CA PRO A 381 -38.67 42.33 24.37
C PRO A 381 -40.15 41.93 24.20
N SER A 382 -40.45 41.07 23.22
CA SER A 382 -41.78 40.49 23.00
C SER A 382 -42.14 39.36 23.96
N GLY A 383 -41.24 38.96 24.87
CA GLY A 383 -41.41 37.81 25.77
C GLY A 383 -41.01 36.46 25.15
N GLU A 384 -40.73 36.42 23.85
CA GLU A 384 -40.30 35.22 23.14
C GLU A 384 -38.90 34.77 23.56
N ILE A 385 -38.66 33.46 23.54
CA ILE A 385 -37.37 32.86 23.90
C ILE A 385 -36.61 32.53 22.61
N ARG A 386 -35.37 33.00 22.50
CA ARG A 386 -34.48 32.75 21.36
C ARG A 386 -33.32 31.85 21.75
N ASN A 387 -33.07 30.82 20.96
CA ASN A 387 -31.88 29.97 21.03
C ASN A 387 -31.11 30.11 19.71
N ASP A 388 -29.78 30.18 19.82
CA ASP A 388 -28.90 30.43 18.68
C ASP A 388 -28.17 29.13 18.33
N TYR A 389 -28.13 28.79 17.05
CA TYR A 389 -27.51 27.57 16.53
C TYR A 389 -26.63 27.91 15.34
N THR A 390 -25.53 27.19 15.18
CA THR A 390 -24.75 27.15 13.94
C THR A 390 -25.03 25.82 13.26
N ILE A 391 -25.70 25.86 12.10
CA ILE A 391 -25.86 24.69 11.25
C ILE A 391 -24.74 24.67 10.20
N LYS A 392 -24.29 23.49 9.81
CA LYS A 392 -23.36 23.30 8.70
C LYS A 392 -24.03 22.37 7.69
N LEU A 393 -24.35 22.94 6.54
CA LEU A 393 -24.95 22.22 5.42
C LEU A 393 -23.83 21.76 4.50
N ARG A 394 -23.67 20.46 4.32
CA ARG A 394 -22.63 19.92 3.45
C ARG A 394 -23.25 19.32 2.20
N ASN A 395 -22.70 19.71 1.05
CA ASN A 395 -22.96 19.14 -0.25
C ASN A 395 -21.75 18.33 -0.69
N MET A 396 -21.87 17.00 -0.70
CA MET A 396 -20.80 16.07 -1.11
C MET A 396 -20.98 15.62 -2.56
N GLU A 397 -21.47 16.53 -3.39
CA GLU A 397 -21.56 16.37 -4.82
C GLU A 397 -20.91 17.51 -5.58
N ASN A 398 -20.45 17.17 -6.77
CA ASN A 398 -19.79 18.05 -7.72
C ASN A 398 -20.77 19.03 -8.41
N ARG A 399 -21.95 19.31 -7.82
CA ARG A 399 -22.93 20.24 -8.39
C ARG A 399 -23.64 21.02 -7.28
N PRO A 400 -24.01 22.30 -7.48
CA PRO A 400 -24.80 23.03 -6.49
C PRO A 400 -26.15 22.35 -6.25
N ARG A 401 -26.57 22.25 -4.99
CA ARG A 401 -27.82 21.59 -4.59
C ARG A 401 -28.72 22.53 -3.77
N PRO A 402 -30.01 22.64 -4.14
CA PRO A 402 -30.99 23.34 -3.32
C PRO A 402 -31.43 22.46 -2.16
N MET A 403 -31.12 22.90 -0.95
CA MET A 403 -31.39 22.20 0.30
C MET A 403 -32.41 22.95 1.14
N GLU A 404 -33.30 22.23 1.79
CA GLU A 404 -34.31 22.79 2.70
C GLU A 404 -34.06 22.25 4.11
N VAL A 405 -33.94 23.16 5.07
CA VAL A 405 -33.85 22.85 6.51
C VAL A 405 -35.18 23.18 7.14
N SER A 406 -35.73 22.27 7.94
CA SER A 406 -37.03 22.43 8.60
C SER A 406 -36.97 22.08 10.09
N LEU A 407 -37.86 22.71 10.87
CA LEU A 407 -38.01 22.45 12.31
C LEU A 407 -39.13 21.42 12.57
N VAL A 408 -38.76 20.27 13.15
CA VAL A 408 -39.68 19.19 13.52
C VAL A 408 -39.72 19.05 15.05
N GLY A 409 -40.90 19.01 15.65
CA GLY A 409 -41.09 18.87 17.10
C GLY A 409 -41.22 20.19 17.89
N LEU A 410 -40.96 21.34 17.25
CA LEU A 410 -41.23 22.67 17.81
C LEU A 410 -42.39 23.31 17.04
N GLU A 411 -43.63 23.11 17.51
CA GLU A 411 -44.85 23.43 16.74
C GLU A 411 -45.03 24.92 16.44
N GLN A 412 -44.72 25.78 17.41
CA GLN A 412 -44.82 27.24 17.30
C GLN A 412 -43.47 27.93 17.09
N GLY A 413 -42.40 27.16 16.88
CA GLY A 413 -41.07 27.71 16.67
C GLY A 413 -40.85 28.13 15.22
N VAL A 414 -40.25 29.30 15.04
CA VAL A 414 -39.80 29.79 13.72
C VAL A 414 -38.31 30.10 13.76
N MET A 415 -37.67 30.10 12.59
CA MET A 415 -36.25 30.40 12.47
C MET A 415 -35.94 31.38 11.34
N TRP A 416 -34.82 32.08 11.47
CA TRP A 416 -34.22 32.90 10.43
C TRP A 416 -32.69 32.77 10.46
N SER A 417 -32.03 33.17 9.38
CA SER A 417 -30.57 33.18 9.26
C SER A 417 -30.00 34.59 9.18
N ASP A 418 -28.69 34.74 9.32
CA ASP A 418 -27.98 36.03 9.12
C ASP A 418 -28.27 36.68 7.74
N ASP A 419 -28.52 35.86 6.71
CA ASP A 419 -28.73 36.34 5.35
C ASP A 419 -30.14 36.90 5.10
N MET A 420 -31.03 36.91 6.11
CA MET A 420 -32.41 37.33 5.95
C MET A 420 -32.94 38.08 7.17
N PRO A 421 -33.88 39.02 6.97
CA PRO A 421 -34.52 39.72 8.07
C PRO A 421 -35.49 38.82 8.84
N ARG A 422 -35.68 39.11 10.14
CA ARG A 422 -36.51 38.31 11.05
C ARG A 422 -37.99 38.27 10.67
N ASP A 423 -38.51 39.28 9.97
CA ASP A 423 -39.89 39.32 9.49
C ASP A 423 -40.21 38.20 8.48
N GLN A 424 -39.18 37.60 7.88
CA GLN A 424 -39.28 36.44 7.01
C GLN A 424 -39.02 35.11 7.76
N ALA A 425 -39.00 35.11 9.10
CA ALA A 425 -38.80 33.90 9.88
C ALA A 425 -39.87 32.85 9.55
N ALA A 426 -39.42 31.61 9.30
CA ALA A 426 -40.26 30.52 8.87
C ALA A 426 -39.87 29.22 9.57
N ARG A 427 -40.72 28.20 9.47
CA ARG A 427 -40.39 26.84 9.97
C ARG A 427 -39.43 26.08 9.06
N SER A 428 -39.29 26.53 7.81
CA SER A 428 -38.42 25.95 6.80
C SER A 428 -37.66 27.04 6.06
N LEU A 429 -36.36 26.86 5.90
CA LEU A 429 -35.47 27.77 5.17
C LEU A 429 -34.79 27.00 4.03
N LYS A 430 -34.68 27.64 2.87
CA LYS A 430 -34.03 27.08 1.69
C LYS A 430 -32.67 27.71 1.49
N PHE A 431 -31.66 26.86 1.28
CA PHE A 431 -30.29 27.25 1.03
C PHE A 431 -29.83 26.61 -0.27
N ASN A 432 -29.21 27.39 -1.15
CA ASN A 432 -28.41 26.82 -2.21
C ASN A 432 -27.00 26.59 -1.67
N VAL A 433 -26.57 25.34 -1.64
CA VAL A 433 -25.22 24.98 -1.21
C VAL A 433 -24.42 24.63 -2.46
N ASP A 434 -23.34 25.36 -2.69
CA ASP A 434 -22.50 25.14 -3.87
C ASP A 434 -21.97 23.71 -3.90
N ALA A 435 -21.57 23.28 -5.10
CA ALA A 435 -20.88 22.02 -5.28
C ALA A 435 -19.77 21.94 -4.25
N ASP A 436 -19.60 20.77 -3.64
CA ASP A 436 -18.35 20.49 -2.96
C ASP A 436 -18.03 21.43 -1.78
N GLN A 437 -19.06 22.01 -1.17
CA GLN A 437 -18.90 22.95 -0.07
C GLN A 437 -19.65 22.53 1.20
N THR A 438 -19.11 23.02 2.33
CA THR A 438 -19.84 23.10 3.59
C THR A 438 -20.19 24.56 3.82
N ARG A 439 -21.48 24.89 3.80
CA ARG A 439 -22.00 26.22 4.11
C ARG A 439 -22.36 26.29 5.60
N PRO A 440 -21.54 26.95 6.45
CA PRO A 440 -21.96 27.27 7.80
C PRO A 440 -23.02 28.38 7.74
N GLN A 441 -24.10 28.20 8.48
CA GLN A 441 -25.14 29.21 8.63
C GLN A 441 -25.49 29.35 10.10
N ARG A 442 -25.51 30.58 10.61
CA ARG A 442 -26.10 30.85 11.92
C ARG A 442 -27.61 30.97 11.77
N ILE A 443 -28.30 30.23 12.63
CA ILE A 443 -29.76 30.12 12.66
C ILE A 443 -30.23 30.51 14.04
N TYR A 444 -31.18 31.42 14.07
CA TYR A 444 -31.85 31.87 15.27
C TYR A 444 -33.21 31.20 15.32
N VAL A 445 -33.46 30.42 16.36
CA VAL A 445 -34.75 29.76 16.58
C VAL A 445 -35.46 30.49 17.70
N VAL A 446 -36.70 30.91 17.46
CA VAL A 446 -37.53 31.59 18.45
C VAL A 446 -38.80 30.79 18.70
N ALA A 447 -39.21 30.72 19.96
CA ALA A 447 -40.47 30.13 20.37
C ALA A 447 -41.24 31.07 21.32
N PRO A 448 -42.58 30.94 21.40
CA PRO A 448 -43.41 31.78 22.25
C PRO A 448 -43.07 31.68 23.74
N GLN A 449 -43.43 32.72 24.49
CA GLN A 449 -43.32 32.75 25.95
C GLN A 449 -44.07 31.57 26.58
N GLY A 450 -43.45 30.86 27.53
CA GLY A 450 -44.01 29.66 28.16
C GLY A 450 -43.65 28.34 27.47
N THR A 451 -42.88 28.39 26.37
CA THR A 451 -42.25 27.19 25.81
C THR A 451 -41.27 26.61 26.83
N LYS A 452 -41.54 25.39 27.30
CA LYS A 452 -40.64 24.67 28.19
C LYS A 452 -39.43 24.11 27.44
N GLU A 453 -38.41 23.77 28.20
CA GLU A 453 -37.24 23.09 27.67
C GLU A 453 -37.66 21.76 27.01
N THR A 454 -37.33 21.61 25.72
CA THR A 454 -37.76 20.47 24.90
C THR A 454 -36.69 20.09 23.89
N SER A 455 -36.66 18.83 23.45
CA SER A 455 -35.90 18.44 22.27
C SER A 455 -36.71 18.68 21.00
N PHE A 456 -36.03 19.05 19.92
CA PHE A 456 -36.59 19.17 18.59
C PHE A 456 -35.53 18.78 17.56
N THR A 457 -35.94 18.54 16.33
CA THR A 457 -35.07 18.09 15.25
C THR A 457 -34.98 19.14 14.15
N PHE A 458 -33.75 19.43 13.71
CA PHE A 458 -33.52 20.03 12.42
C PHE A 458 -33.52 18.92 11.37
N ALA A 459 -34.41 19.00 10.39
CA ALA A 459 -34.48 18.05 9.28
C ALA A 459 -34.02 18.74 7.98
N LEU A 460 -32.95 18.22 7.40
CA LEU A 460 -32.42 18.60 6.09
C LEU A 460 -33.03 17.69 5.02
N ARG A 461 -33.46 18.29 3.92
CA ARG A 461 -33.87 17.58 2.71
C ARG A 461 -33.33 18.28 1.48
N ALA A 462 -32.69 17.54 0.58
CA ALA A 462 -32.39 18.07 -0.74
C ALA A 462 -33.66 18.06 -1.60
N THR A 463 -33.89 19.15 -2.33
CA THR A 463 -35.13 19.38 -3.10
C THR A 463 -34.99 19.06 -4.59
N ASP A 464 -33.83 18.59 -5.02
CA ASP A 464 -33.60 18.12 -6.39
C ASP A 464 -34.01 16.64 -6.58
N ALA A 465 -33.78 16.13 -7.80
CA ALA A 465 -34.18 14.78 -8.20
C ALA A 465 -33.42 13.64 -7.50
N GLU A 466 -32.20 13.89 -6.99
CA GLU A 466 -31.44 12.88 -6.25
C GLU A 466 -31.92 12.78 -4.79
N GLY A 467 -32.47 13.87 -4.27
CA GLY A 467 -33.04 13.89 -2.93
C GLY A 467 -32.01 13.52 -1.85
N GLY A 468 -32.45 12.77 -0.85
CA GLY A 468 -31.68 12.54 0.36
C GLY A 468 -32.06 13.53 1.47
N GLY A 469 -31.66 13.19 2.67
CA GLY A 469 -32.00 13.94 3.87
C GLY A 469 -31.10 13.53 5.01
N ASP A 470 -31.03 14.41 5.99
CA ASP A 470 -30.35 14.16 7.25
C ASP A 470 -31.11 14.85 8.38
N THR A 471 -30.96 14.37 9.61
CA THR A 471 -31.67 14.90 10.76
C THR A 471 -30.75 15.01 11.96
N ASN A 472 -30.85 16.12 12.68
CA ASN A 472 -30.04 16.35 13.89
C ASN A 472 -30.96 16.79 15.04
N GLU A 473 -31.04 15.97 16.09
CA GLU A 473 -31.80 16.30 17.30
C GLU A 473 -31.00 17.23 18.20
N VAL A 474 -31.66 18.30 18.65
CA VAL A 474 -31.08 19.33 19.52
C VAL A 474 -32.04 19.74 20.61
N ARG A 475 -31.51 20.40 21.64
CA ARG A 475 -32.30 20.92 22.76
C ARG A 475 -32.61 22.40 22.58
N PHE A 476 -33.85 22.78 22.83
CA PHE A 476 -34.29 24.15 23.03
C PHE A 476 -34.27 24.46 24.53
N ASP A 477 -33.45 25.43 24.95
CA ASP A 477 -33.37 25.83 26.35
C ASP A 477 -34.36 26.97 26.59
N ALA A 478 -35.01 26.91 27.73
CA ALA A 478 -35.96 27.92 28.19
C ALA A 478 -35.67 28.23 29.66
N PRO A 479 -36.15 29.38 30.18
CA PRO A 479 -36.16 29.61 31.62
C PRO A 479 -36.85 28.43 32.32
N GLY A 480 -36.22 27.86 33.34
CA GLY A 480 -36.89 26.88 34.20
C GLY A 480 -38.05 27.53 34.93
N ASP A 481 -39.11 26.76 35.19
CA ASP A 481 -40.11 27.14 36.19
C ASP A 481 -39.38 27.11 37.56
N GLU A 482 -39.02 28.28 38.11
CA GLU A 482 -38.64 28.42 39.52
C GLU A 482 -39.86 28.24 40.44
#